data_AF-A0A6L9XWD3-F1
#
_entry.id   AF-A0A6L9XWD3-F1
#
_cell.length_a   1.000
_cell.length_b   1.000
_cell.length_c   1.000
_cell.angle_alpha   90.00
_cell.angle_beta   90.00
_cell.angle_gamma   90.00
#
_symmetry.space_group_name_H-M   'P 1'
#
loop_
_entity.id
_entity.type
_entity.pdbx_description
1 polymer ?
#
loop_
_entity_poly.entity_id
_entity_poly.type
_entity_poly.pdbx_seq_one_letter_code
_entity_poly.pdbx_strand_id
1 'polypeptide(L)'
;MLSKLQIGDAIYIQTKAGWYTYIFRNYQYVQPNAVDVLLPVPAHPGTAAADRLITITTCNPPFHAAERLIAYGTFESWQPPTDIPTPIASIVTASS
;
A
#
# COMPACT_ATOMS: atom_id res chain seq x y z
N MET A 1 -0.29 -3.47 13.20
CA MET A 1 -0.28 -2.04 12.79
C MET A 1 0.62 -1.93 11.58
N LEU A 2 0.33 -1.00 10.64
CA LEU A 2 1.14 -0.79 9.44
C LEU A 2 2.63 -0.55 9.74
N SER A 3 2.94 0.01 10.91
CA SER A 3 4.30 0.20 11.41
C SER A 3 5.12 -1.09 11.57
N LYS A 4 4.51 -2.27 11.46
CA LYS A 4 5.21 -3.57 11.50
C LYS A 4 5.72 -4.02 10.13
N LEU A 5 5.27 -3.41 9.04
CA LEU A 5 5.73 -3.76 7.70
C LEU A 5 7.23 -3.48 7.57
N GLN A 6 7.93 -4.40 6.91
CA GLN A 6 9.36 -4.32 6.60
C GLN A 6 9.53 -4.08 5.10
N ILE A 7 10.60 -3.37 4.74
CA ILE A 7 10.96 -3.14 3.33
C ILE A 7 11.03 -4.48 2.60
N GLY A 8 10.31 -4.60 1.49
CA GLY A 8 10.20 -5.85 0.73
C GLY A 8 8.92 -6.66 0.97
N ASP A 9 8.13 -6.34 2.00
CA ASP A 9 6.85 -7.02 2.25
C ASP A 9 5.88 -6.82 1.08
N ALA A 10 5.24 -7.90 0.64
CA ALA A 10 4.27 -7.87 -0.45
C ALA A 10 2.87 -7.43 0.05
N ILE A 11 2.23 -6.58 -0.75
CA ILE A 11 0.86 -6.09 -0.57
C ILE A 11 0.05 -6.54 -1.77
N TYR A 12 -0.88 -7.48 -1.56
CA TYR A 12 -1.73 -8.03 -2.61
C TYR A 12 -3.10 -7.35 -2.61
N ILE A 13 -3.52 -6.84 -3.77
CA ILE A 13 -4.84 -6.22 -3.97
C ILE A 13 -5.62 -7.04 -4.99
N GLN A 14 -6.72 -7.65 -4.55
CA GLN A 14 -7.65 -8.34 -5.44
C GLN A 14 -8.69 -7.37 -5.99
N THR A 15 -8.90 -7.39 -7.30
CA THR A 15 -9.99 -6.68 -7.97
C THR A 15 -10.72 -7.63 -8.91
N LYS A 16 -11.83 -7.17 -9.51
CA LYS A 16 -12.49 -7.92 -10.60
C LYS A 16 -11.57 -8.13 -11.81
N ALA A 17 -10.63 -7.22 -12.06
CA ALA A 17 -9.72 -7.27 -13.19
C ALA A 17 -8.55 -8.21 -12.96
N GLY A 18 -8.13 -8.41 -11.71
CA GLY A 18 -7.00 -9.28 -11.37
C GLY A 18 -6.36 -8.90 -10.04
N TRP A 19 -5.22 -9.55 -9.79
CA TRP A 19 -4.35 -9.36 -8.64
C TRP A 19 -3.26 -8.35 -8.98
N TYR A 20 -3.09 -7.35 -8.11
CA TYR A 20 -1.99 -6.40 -8.18
C TYR A 20 -1.08 -6.61 -6.97
N THR A 21 0.20 -6.78 -7.22
CA THR A 21 1.22 -6.88 -6.16
C THR A 21 1.99 -5.57 -6.10
N TYR A 22 2.07 -5.03 -4.88
CA TYR A 22 2.94 -3.91 -4.55
C TYR A 22 3.96 -4.37 -3.51
N ILE A 23 5.15 -3.81 -3.53
CA ILE A 23 6.19 -4.07 -2.53
C ILE A 23 6.29 -2.87 -1.61
N PHE A 24 6.19 -3.10 -0.30
CA PHE A 24 6.32 -2.07 0.70
C PHE A 24 7.71 -1.42 0.63
N ARG A 25 7.73 -0.09 0.54
CA ARG A 25 8.95 0.72 0.39
C ARG A 25 9.32 1.42 1.69
N ASN A 26 8.38 2.13 2.30
CA ASN A 26 8.60 2.91 3.52
C ASN A 26 7.26 3.42 4.11
N TYR A 27 7.34 4.02 5.30
CA TYR A 27 6.24 4.77 5.90
C TYR A 27 6.71 6.10 6.49
N GLN A 28 5.78 7.00 6.80
CA GLN A 28 6.00 8.23 7.56
C GLN A 28 4.82 8.55 8.48
N TYR A 29 5.07 9.33 9.53
CA TYR A 29 4.03 9.89 10.40
C TYR A 29 3.80 11.36 10.03
N VAL A 30 2.53 11.75 9.90
CA VAL A 30 2.14 13.10 9.46
C VAL A 30 0.97 13.64 10.27
N GLN A 31 0.77 14.95 10.18
CA GLN A 31 -0.43 15.59 10.71
C GLN A 31 -1.68 15.20 9.90
N PRO A 32 -2.89 15.19 10.51
CA PRO A 32 -4.11 14.77 9.82
C PRO A 32 -4.48 15.57 8.56
N ASN A 33 -3.92 16.77 8.40
CA ASN A 33 -4.16 17.66 7.26
C ASN A 33 -3.09 17.58 6.15
N ALA A 34 -2.12 16.68 6.27
CA ALA A 34 -1.08 16.47 5.26
C ALA A 34 -1.63 15.75 4.02
N VAL A 35 -2.28 16.50 3.12
CA VAL A 35 -2.89 15.98 1.89
C VAL A 35 -1.88 15.74 0.76
N ASP A 36 -0.70 16.36 0.86
CA ASP A 36 0.41 16.25 -0.10
C ASP A 36 1.01 14.83 -0.19
N VAL A 37 0.73 13.99 0.80
CA VAL A 37 1.07 12.56 0.80
C VAL A 37 0.32 11.74 -0.26
N LEU A 38 -0.78 12.30 -0.79
CA LEU A 38 -1.60 11.67 -1.82
C LEU A 38 -1.23 12.10 -3.24
N LEU A 39 -0.22 12.98 -3.39
CA LEU A 39 0.26 13.41 -4.70
C LEU A 39 0.89 12.25 -5.48
N PRO A 40 0.94 12.33 -6.83
CA PRO A 40 1.56 11.29 -7.66
C PRO A 40 3.01 10.99 -7.25
N VAL A 41 3.75 12.02 -6.82
CA VAL A 41 5.01 11.90 -6.09
C VAL A 41 4.81 12.56 -4.72
N PRO A 42 4.74 11.79 -3.61
CA PRO A 42 4.43 12.33 -2.30
C PRO A 42 5.37 13.48 -1.89
N ALA A 43 4.81 14.56 -1.35
CA ALA A 43 5.52 15.79 -0.93
C ALA A 43 6.26 16.57 -2.05
N HIS A 44 6.08 16.21 -3.32
CA HIS A 44 6.71 16.87 -4.47
C HIS A 44 5.67 17.35 -5.50
N PRO A 45 5.02 18.51 -5.27
CA PRO A 45 3.99 19.04 -6.16
C PRO A 45 4.56 19.39 -7.53
N GLY A 46 3.78 19.09 -8.59
CA GLY A 46 4.17 19.37 -9.98
C GLY A 46 5.13 18.36 -10.60
N THR A 47 5.62 17.38 -9.83
CA THR A 47 6.49 16.32 -10.33
C THR A 47 5.66 15.21 -10.98
N ALA A 48 6.05 14.81 -12.19
CA ALA A 48 5.44 13.66 -12.87
C ALA A 48 5.83 12.34 -12.18
N ALA A 49 4.88 11.43 -12.03
CA ALA A 49 5.15 10.12 -11.43
C ALA A 49 6.00 9.26 -12.36
N ALA A 50 7.11 8.74 -11.84
CA ALA A 50 7.94 7.73 -12.51
C ALA A 50 7.48 6.30 -12.19
N ASP A 51 6.92 6.11 -11.00
CA ASP A 51 6.51 4.81 -10.46
C ASP A 51 4.99 4.75 -10.24
N ARG A 52 4.44 3.54 -10.22
CA ARG A 52 3.05 3.30 -9.79
C ARG A 52 3.05 2.99 -8.29
N LEU A 53 2.47 3.87 -7.50
CA LEU A 53 2.46 3.75 -6.04
C LEU A 53 1.09 3.29 -5.51
N ILE A 54 1.13 2.58 -4.39
CA ILE A 54 0.00 2.45 -3.47
C ILE A 54 0.28 3.25 -2.21
N THR A 55 -0.72 3.99 -1.73
CA THR A 55 -0.66 4.78 -0.50
C THR A 55 -1.72 4.29 0.46
N ILE A 56 -1.33 3.91 1.68
CA ILE A 56 -2.24 3.42 2.72
C ILE A 56 -2.16 4.36 3.92
N THR A 57 -3.30 4.93 4.32
CA THR A 57 -3.39 5.90 5.41
C THR A 57 -4.16 5.30 6.59
N THR A 58 -3.58 5.40 7.80
CA THR A 58 -4.27 5.01 9.05
C THR A 58 -4.14 6.07 10.13
N CYS A 59 -5.00 6.03 11.14
CA CYS A 59 -4.81 6.81 12.37
C CYS A 59 -3.56 6.40 13.15
N ASN A 60 -3.01 7.33 13.91
CA ASN A 60 -1.92 7.12 14.86
C ASN A 60 -2.11 8.03 16.10
N PRO A 61 -1.75 7.56 17.32
CA PRO A 61 -1.50 6.17 17.71
C PRO A 61 -2.79 5.32 17.70
N PRO A 62 -2.71 3.98 17.92
CA PRO A 62 -3.90 3.14 18.02
C PRO A 62 -4.92 3.70 19.01
N PHE A 63 -6.21 3.62 18.67
CA PHE A 63 -7.33 4.15 19.47
C PHE A 63 -7.37 5.67 19.65
N HIS A 64 -6.48 6.40 18.97
CA HIS A 64 -6.46 7.85 18.89
C HIS A 64 -6.29 8.31 17.43
N ALA A 65 -6.34 9.62 17.18
CA ALA A 65 -6.25 10.17 15.83
C ALA A 65 -5.44 11.47 15.75
N ALA A 66 -4.48 11.64 16.67
CA ALA A 66 -3.62 12.82 16.74
C ALA A 66 -2.76 12.97 15.47
N GLU A 67 -2.33 11.85 14.89
CA GLU A 67 -1.49 11.79 13.70
C GLU A 67 -2.05 10.77 12.71
N ARG A 68 -1.37 10.63 11.57
CA ARG A 68 -1.58 9.57 10.58
C ARG A 68 -0.28 8.84 10.32
N LEU A 69 -0.36 7.53 10.11
CA LEU A 69 0.71 6.74 9.53
C LEU A 69 0.39 6.55 8.05
N ILE A 70 1.31 6.93 7.19
CA ILE A 70 1.23 6.77 5.74
C ILE A 70 2.25 5.74 5.30
N ALA A 71 1.81 4.62 4.73
CA ALA A 71 2.67 3.62 4.12
C ALA A 71 2.62 3.73 2.59
N TYR A 72 3.77 3.53 1.96
CA TYR A 72 3.91 3.50 0.51
C TYR A 72 4.41 2.14 0.05
N GLY A 73 3.86 1.67 -1.07
CA GLY A 73 4.39 0.55 -1.82
C GLY A 73 4.53 0.87 -3.30
N THR A 74 5.49 0.22 -3.96
CA THR A 74 5.73 0.34 -5.41
C THR A 74 5.13 -0.86 -6.13
N PHE A 75 4.47 -0.62 -7.27
CA PHE A 75 3.92 -1.69 -8.09
C PHE A 75 5.03 -2.65 -8.54
N GLU A 76 4.76 -3.94 -8.46
CA GLU A 76 5.67 -4.99 -8.89
C GLU A 76 5.07 -5.76 -10.06
N SER A 77 3.86 -6.30 -9.89
CA SER A 77 3.28 -7.23 -10.84
C SER A 77 1.76 -7.20 -10.88
N TRP A 78 1.21 -7.68 -11.99
CA TRP A 78 -0.23 -7.93 -12.16
C TRP A 78 -0.45 -9.33 -12.73
N GLN A 79 -1.51 -10.00 -12.27
CA GLN A 79 -1.95 -11.32 -12.71
C GLN A 79 -3.47 -11.31 -12.91
N PRO A 80 -4.03 -12.06 -13.87
CA PRO A 80 -5.48 -12.15 -14.06
C PRO A 80 -6.19 -12.77 -12.84
N PRO A 81 -7.52 -12.64 -12.70
CA PRO A 81 -8.23 -13.02 -11.47
C PRO A 81 -8.12 -14.51 -11.11
N THR A 82 -7.99 -15.38 -12.12
CA THR A 82 -7.86 -16.83 -11.99
C THR A 82 -6.49 -17.25 -11.46
N ASP A 83 -5.50 -16.37 -11.56
CA ASP A 83 -4.10 -16.69 -11.28
C ASP A 83 -3.76 -16.08 -9.91
N ILE A 84 -4.18 -16.76 -8.85
CA ILE A 84 -3.90 -16.31 -7.48
C ILE A 84 -2.38 -16.34 -7.25
N PRO A 85 -1.78 -15.26 -6.73
CA PRO A 85 -0.34 -15.23 -6.46
C PRO A 85 0.08 -16.39 -5.56
N THR A 86 1.06 -17.17 -6.01
CA THR A 86 1.53 -18.39 -5.34
C THR A 86 1.80 -18.23 -3.84
N PRO A 87 2.42 -17.12 -3.36
CA PRO A 87 2.71 -16.96 -1.93
C PRO A 87 1.46 -16.91 -1.03
N ILE A 88 0.29 -16.55 -1.56
CA ILE A 88 -0.97 -16.42 -0.80
C ILE A 88 -2.04 -17.42 -1.21
N ALA A 89 -1.77 -18.28 -2.21
CA ALA A 89 -2.77 -19.17 -2.79
C ALA A 89 -3.51 -20.00 -1.73
N SER A 90 -2.77 -20.61 -0.79
CA SER A 90 -3.35 -21.43 0.28
C SER A 90 -4.27 -20.65 1.23
N ILE A 91 -3.95 -19.37 1.50
CA ILE A 91 -4.72 -18.51 2.40
C ILE A 91 -6.04 -18.09 1.74
N VAL A 92 -5.98 -17.74 0.46
CA VAL A 92 -7.15 -17.30 -0.31
C VAL A 92 -8.13 -18.46 -0.53
N THR A 93 -7.63 -19.65 -0.89
CA THR A 93 -8.49 -20.82 -1.15
C THR A 93 -9.13 -21.38 0.10
N ALA A 94 -8.49 -21.26 1.27
CA ALA A 94 -9.06 -21.72 2.54
C ALA A 94 -10.20 -20.83 3.07
N SER A 95 -10.36 -19.63 2.49
CA SER A 95 -11.34 -18.62 2.92
C SER A 95 -12.56 -18.54 2.00
N SER A 96 -12.65 -19.44 1.00
CA SER A 96 -13.75 -19.53 0.01
C SER A 96 -14.59 -20.78 0.25
#